data_AF-A0AAN7WJS0-F1
#
_entry.id   AF-A0AAN7WJS0-F1
#
_cell.length_a   1.000
_cell.length_b   1.000
_cell.length_c   1.000
_cell.angle_alpha   90.00
_cell.angle_beta   90.00
_cell.angle_gamma   90.00
#
_symmetry.space_group_name_H-M   'P 1'
#
loop_
_entity.id
_entity.type
_entity.pdbx_description
1 polymer ?
#
loop_
_entity_poly.entity_id
_entity_poly.type
_entity_poly.pdbx_seq_one_letter_code
_entity_poly.pdbx_strand_id
1 'polypeptide(L)'
;MENDIIRQSYYNHKNFSPITTNEKVDNSNDIAVRDGIICNEPPCENNFILLEFYPSHVENYHNNRCSKCKQNFISNHILNLHIDECHNPFLNEFDNLKCFEVHCNETFENHNERIKHLIKKHDYPSFFDFDMIFSGY
;
A
#
# COMPACT_ATOMS: atom_id res chain seq x y z
N MET A 1 6.22 20.72 4.94
CA MET A 1 6.42 19.32 5.38
C MET A 1 5.12 18.57 5.09
N GLU A 2 4.85 18.30 3.81
CA GLU A 2 3.62 17.65 3.33
C GLU A 2 3.91 16.30 2.63
N ASN A 3 5.13 15.78 2.71
CA ASN A 3 5.64 14.79 1.76
C ASN A 3 5.95 13.42 2.40
N ASP A 4 5.04 12.89 3.22
CA ASP A 4 5.17 11.55 3.83
C ASP A 4 3.95 10.65 3.55
N ILE A 5 3.21 10.91 2.48
CA ILE A 5 1.95 10.22 2.18
C ILE A 5 2.21 8.73 1.98
N ILE A 6 3.32 8.37 1.32
CA ILE A 6 3.68 6.98 1.07
C ILE A 6 4.07 6.29 2.37
N ARG A 7 4.88 6.94 3.21
CA ARG A 7 5.26 6.39 4.52
C ARG A 7 4.05 6.14 5.42
N GLN A 8 3.11 7.07 5.47
CA GLN A 8 1.88 6.92 6.27
C GLN A 8 1.00 5.81 5.70
N SER A 9 0.82 5.78 4.37
CA SER A 9 0.09 4.71 3.69
C SER A 9 0.69 3.34 4.03
N TYR A 10 2.02 3.21 4.01
CA TYR A 10 2.70 1.95 4.33
C TYR A 10 2.29 1.40 5.71
N TYR A 11 2.32 2.23 6.74
CA TYR A 11 1.93 1.78 8.08
C TYR A 11 0.44 1.45 8.20
N ASN A 12 -0.43 2.12 7.45
CA ASN A 12 -1.86 1.77 7.40
C ASN A 12 -2.11 0.40 6.77
N HIS A 13 -1.32 0.04 5.75
CA HIS A 13 -1.43 -1.26 5.08
C HIS A 13 -0.78 -2.39 5.89
N LYS A 14 0.36 -2.12 6.54
CA LYS A 14 1.01 -3.07 7.47
C LYS A 14 0.16 -3.39 8.69
N ASN A 15 -0.57 -2.41 9.21
CA ASN A 15 -1.47 -2.59 10.35
C ASN A 15 -2.88 -3.01 9.92
N PHE A 16 -3.01 -3.67 8.76
CA PHE A 16 -4.27 -4.21 8.24
C PHE A 16 -5.06 -4.84 9.38
N SER A 17 -6.10 -4.13 9.80
CA SER A 17 -7.08 -4.58 10.77
C SER A 17 -8.39 -4.50 10.02
N PRO A 18 -9.04 -5.63 9.68
CA PRO A 18 -10.34 -5.56 9.06
C PRO A 18 -11.23 -4.75 10.00
N ILE A 19 -11.81 -3.65 9.48
CA ILE A 19 -12.71 -2.79 10.23
C ILE A 19 -13.93 -3.65 10.56
N THR A 20 -13.85 -4.29 11.72
CA THR A 20 -14.87 -5.10 12.34
C THR A 20 -15.30 -4.25 13.52
N THR A 21 -16.21 -3.30 13.32
CA THR A 21 -16.67 -2.47 14.43
C THR A 21 -17.40 -3.37 15.44
N ASN A 22 -16.67 -3.88 16.43
CA ASN A 22 -17.19 -4.32 17.71
C ASN A 22 -17.15 -3.12 18.65
N GLU A 23 -17.88 -2.06 18.31
CA GLU A 23 -18.39 -1.20 19.36
C GLU A 23 -19.59 -1.93 19.95
N LYS A 24 -19.46 -2.27 21.24
CA LYS A 24 -20.39 -3.05 22.05
C LYS A 24 -21.84 -2.66 21.72
N VAL A 25 -22.60 -3.58 21.12
CA VAL A 25 -24.04 -3.45 21.02
C VAL A 25 -24.60 -3.66 22.43
N ASP A 26 -24.88 -2.54 23.10
CA ASP A 26 -25.62 -2.55 24.35
C ASP A 26 -27.01 -3.15 24.11
N ASN A 27 -27.36 -4.00 25.07
CA ASN A 27 -28.46 -4.95 25.06
C ASN A 27 -29.82 -4.24 24.91
N SER A 28 -30.34 -4.16 23.69
CA SER A 28 -31.76 -3.85 23.42
C SER A 28 -32.17 -4.34 22.03
N ASN A 29 -32.69 -5.58 21.98
CA ASN A 29 -33.68 -6.19 21.07
C ASN A 29 -33.80 -5.87 19.56
N ASP A 30 -32.91 -5.10 18.94
CA ASP A 30 -32.80 -4.99 17.49
C ASP A 30 -31.44 -5.52 17.06
N ILE A 31 -31.31 -6.85 16.96
CA ILE A 31 -30.18 -7.46 16.26
C ILE A 31 -30.42 -7.21 14.76
N ALA A 32 -30.16 -5.97 14.32
CA ALA A 32 -29.95 -5.69 12.92
C ALA A 32 -28.75 -6.54 12.50
N VAL A 33 -29.02 -7.65 11.82
CA VAL A 33 -27.99 -8.44 11.13
C VAL A 33 -27.31 -7.45 10.19
N ARG A 34 -26.12 -6.98 10.54
CA ARG A 34 -25.36 -6.08 9.69
C ARG A 34 -24.86 -6.91 8.50
N ASP A 35 -25.41 -6.65 7.32
CA ASP A 35 -24.96 -7.30 6.09
C ASP A 35 -23.46 -7.05 5.86
N GLY A 36 -22.76 -8.07 5.39
CA GLY A 36 -21.33 -8.00 5.14
C GLY A 36 -20.86 -9.03 4.12
N ILE A 37 -19.64 -8.80 3.65
CA ILE A 37 -18.98 -9.57 2.60
C ILE A 37 -17.73 -10.23 3.18
N ILE A 38 -17.53 -11.50 2.86
CA ILE A 38 -16.26 -12.18 3.12
C ILE A 38 -15.30 -11.87 1.96
N CYS A 39 -14.21 -11.15 2.25
CA CYS A 39 -13.16 -10.87 1.29
C CYS A 39 -12.08 -11.96 1.33
N ASN A 40 -11.75 -12.49 0.15
CA ASN A 40 -10.74 -13.53 -0.08
C ASN A 40 -9.64 -13.12 -1.06
N GLU A 41 -9.61 -11.85 -1.45
CA GLU A 41 -8.54 -11.32 -2.28
C GLU A 41 -7.32 -11.04 -1.40
N PRO A 42 -6.11 -11.52 -1.75
CA PRO A 42 -4.90 -11.20 -1.00
C PRO A 42 -4.77 -9.68 -0.76
N PRO A 43 -4.36 -9.23 0.44
CA PRO A 43 -3.84 -10.03 1.56
C PRO A 43 -4.93 -10.59 2.49
N CYS A 44 -6.21 -10.54 2.12
CA CYS A 44 -7.29 -11.02 2.97
C CYS A 44 -7.39 -12.55 3.01
N GLU A 45 -7.62 -13.09 4.20
CA GLU A 45 -7.85 -14.51 4.45
C GLU A 45 -9.26 -14.71 5.04
N ASN A 46 -10.30 -14.63 4.20
CA ASN A 46 -11.71 -14.68 4.62
C ASN A 46 -12.10 -13.58 5.62
N ASN A 47 -11.58 -12.37 5.42
CA ASN A 47 -11.91 -11.25 6.29
C ASN A 47 -13.37 -10.82 6.10
N PHE A 48 -14.13 -10.75 7.19
CA PHE A 48 -15.49 -10.20 7.15
C PHE A 48 -15.43 -8.67 7.17
N ILE A 49 -16.03 -8.06 6.14
CA ILE A 49 -16.10 -6.62 5.97
C ILE A 49 -17.58 -6.22 5.93
N LEU A 50 -17.97 -5.23 6.72
CA LEU A 50 -19.33 -4.69 6.66
C LEU A 50 -19.61 -4.12 5.27
N LEU A 51 -20.82 -4.34 4.77
CA LEU A 51 -21.20 -3.99 3.40
C LEU A 51 -20.95 -2.49 3.10
N GLU A 52 -21.22 -1.62 4.07
CA GLU A 52 -20.99 -0.17 4.00
C GLU A 52 -19.51 0.23 3.89
N PHE A 53 -18.58 -0.57 4.43
CA PHE A 53 -17.14 -0.32 4.35
C PHE A 53 -16.46 -1.05 3.20
N TYR A 54 -17.15 -1.99 2.55
CA TYR A 54 -16.56 -2.82 1.49
C TYR A 54 -15.97 -2.01 0.32
N PRO A 55 -16.61 -0.93 -0.20
CA PRO A 55 -15.99 -0.12 -1.25
C PRO A 55 -14.66 0.51 -0.83
N SER A 56 -14.62 1.11 0.36
CA SER A 56 -13.38 1.70 0.91
C SER A 56 -12.31 0.65 1.22
N HIS A 57 -12.72 -0.56 1.59
CA HIS A 57 -11.80 -1.68 1.78
C HIS A 57 -11.11 -2.06 0.48
N VAL A 58 -11.88 -2.20 -0.61
CA VAL A 58 -11.32 -2.48 -1.94
C VAL A 58 -10.39 -1.36 -2.40
N GLU A 59 -10.79 -0.10 -2.19
CA GLU A 59 -9.99 1.06 -2.59
C GLU A 59 -8.63 1.11 -1.89
N ASN A 60 -8.61 0.85 -0.59
CA ASN A 60 -7.37 0.88 0.18
C ASN A 60 -6.51 -0.35 -0.10
N TYR A 61 -7.07 -1.55 -0.15
CA TYR A 61 -6.26 -2.78 -0.06
C TYR A 61 -6.10 -3.58 -1.36
N HIS A 62 -6.94 -3.35 -2.36
CA HIS A 62 -7.02 -4.22 -3.56
C HIS A 62 -6.87 -3.47 -4.88
N ASN A 63 -7.05 -2.15 -4.91
CA ASN A 63 -6.99 -1.36 -6.14
C ASN A 63 -5.60 -1.34 -6.80
N ASN A 64 -4.54 -1.34 -6.00
CA ASN A 64 -3.17 -1.13 -6.47
C ASN A 64 -2.43 -2.46 -6.64
N ARG A 65 -3.05 -3.38 -7.37
CA ARG A 65 -2.53 -4.73 -7.57
C ARG A 65 -1.84 -4.88 -8.92
N CYS A 66 -0.61 -5.39 -8.90
CA CYS A 66 0.12 -5.66 -10.13
C CYS A 66 -0.53 -6.79 -10.92
N SER A 67 -0.86 -6.50 -12.19
CA SER A 67 -1.51 -7.47 -13.07
C SER A 67 -0.62 -8.66 -13.43
N LYS A 68 0.72 -8.47 -13.41
CA LYS A 68 1.72 -9.51 -13.74
C LYS A 68 2.07 -10.40 -12.55
N CYS A 69 2.55 -9.84 -11.45
CA CYS A 69 3.02 -10.62 -10.29
C CYS A 69 1.98 -10.79 -9.17
N LYS A 70 0.81 -10.15 -9.30
CA LYS A 70 -0.32 -10.28 -8.36
C LYS A 70 -0.09 -9.71 -6.95
N GLN A 71 1.03 -9.03 -6.73
CA GLN A 71 1.34 -8.31 -5.48
C GLN A 71 0.54 -7.00 -5.36
N ASN A 72 0.25 -6.61 -4.13
CA ASN A 72 -0.44 -5.37 -3.80
C ASN A 72 0.53 -4.28 -3.35
N PHE A 73 0.23 -3.03 -3.71
CA PHE A 73 1.07 -1.88 -3.42
C PHE A 73 0.27 -0.76 -2.76
N ILE A 74 0.90 -0.05 -1.82
CA ILE A 74 0.20 0.90 -0.93
C ILE A 74 -0.30 2.17 -1.62
N SER A 75 0.05 2.36 -2.89
CA SER A 75 -0.42 3.45 -3.73
C SER A 75 -0.23 3.11 -5.20
N ASN A 76 -0.97 3.79 -6.06
CA ASN A 76 -0.79 3.72 -7.51
C ASN A 76 0.62 4.16 -7.94
N HIS A 77 1.21 5.17 -7.27
CA HIS A 77 2.57 5.62 -7.60
C HIS A 77 3.61 4.52 -7.39
N ILE A 78 3.57 3.86 -6.24
CA ILE A 78 4.47 2.73 -5.95
C ILE A 78 4.21 1.57 -6.93
N LEU A 79 2.94 1.28 -7.27
CA LEU A 79 2.63 0.27 -8.28
C LEU A 79 3.27 0.60 -9.63
N ASN A 80 3.19 1.86 -10.08
CA ASN A 80 3.78 2.27 -11.35
C ASN A 80 5.31 2.18 -11.32
N LEU A 81 5.94 2.62 -10.23
CA LEU A 81 7.38 2.42 -10.02
C LEU A 81 7.74 0.92 -10.08
N HIS A 82 6.96 0.04 -9.46
CA HIS A 82 7.20 -1.40 -9.52
C HIS A 82 7.08 -1.93 -10.95
N ILE A 83 6.05 -1.52 -11.70
CA ILE A 83 5.85 -1.95 -13.08
C ILE A 83 7.02 -1.51 -13.95
N ASP A 84 7.47 -0.25 -13.80
CA ASP A 84 8.61 0.29 -14.52
C ASP A 84 9.89 -0.47 -14.14
N GLU A 85 10.19 -0.61 -12.85
CA GLU A 85 11.48 -1.15 -12.37
C GLU A 85 11.58 -2.68 -12.48
N CYS A 86 10.48 -3.42 -12.38
CA CYS A 86 10.50 -4.89 -12.28
C CYS A 86 9.91 -5.61 -13.49
N HIS A 87 9.15 -4.90 -14.32
CA HIS A 87 8.30 -5.52 -15.33
C HIS A 87 8.33 -4.83 -16.69
N ASN A 88 9.04 -3.72 -16.84
CA ASN A 88 9.20 -3.04 -18.12
C ASN A 88 10.42 -3.60 -18.87
N PRO A 89 10.23 -4.38 -19.94
CA PRO A 89 11.34 -4.94 -20.71
C PRO A 89 12.06 -3.89 -21.57
N PHE A 90 11.54 -2.65 -21.63
CA PHE A 90 12.11 -1.54 -22.38
C PHE A 90 12.81 -0.50 -21.48
N LEU A 91 12.85 -0.74 -20.16
CA LEU A 91 13.66 0.09 -19.28
C LEU A 91 15.13 -0.18 -19.63
N ASN A 92 15.85 0.85 -20.02
CA ASN A 92 17.26 0.74 -20.37
C ASN A 92 18.11 0.82 -19.09
N GLU A 93 19.36 0.34 -19.15
CA GLU A 93 20.31 0.42 -18.02
C GLU A 93 20.65 1.86 -17.57
N PHE A 94 20.19 2.88 -18.31
CA PHE A 94 20.37 4.30 -18.01
C PHE A 94 19.13 4.95 -17.38
N ASP A 95 18.03 4.23 -17.23
CA ASP A 95 16.83 4.77 -16.62
C ASP A 95 16.99 4.83 -15.10
N ASN A 96 17.13 6.05 -14.57
CA ASN A 96 17.31 6.26 -13.14
C ASN A 96 16.04 5.92 -12.34
N LEU A 97 16.24 5.30 -11.17
CA LEU A 97 15.18 5.01 -10.21
C LEU A 97 14.59 6.32 -9.67
N LYS A 98 13.26 6.41 -9.58
CA LYS A 98 12.59 7.61 -9.05
C LYS A 98 12.37 7.51 -7.54
N CYS A 99 12.22 8.66 -6.89
CA CYS A 99 11.82 8.75 -5.49
C CYS A 99 10.44 8.12 -5.23
N PHE A 100 10.24 7.60 -4.02
CA PHE A 100 8.94 7.08 -3.59
C PHE A 100 7.90 8.19 -3.41
N GLU A 101 8.29 9.41 -3.05
CA GLU A 101 7.34 10.50 -2.86
C GLU A 101 6.93 11.12 -4.21
N VAL A 102 5.61 11.18 -4.46
CA VAL A 102 5.00 11.62 -5.74
C VAL A 102 5.47 13.02 -6.17
N HIS A 103 5.72 13.90 -5.20
CA HIS A 103 6.12 15.28 -5.44
C HIS A 103 7.64 15.49 -5.41
N CYS A 104 8.43 14.41 -5.41
CA CYS A 104 9.89 14.46 -5.44
C CYS A 104 10.43 14.00 -6.80
N ASN A 105 11.03 14.93 -7.55
CA ASN A 105 11.55 14.67 -8.89
C ASN A 105 13.00 14.14 -8.92
N GLU A 106 13.58 13.82 -7.75
CA GLU A 106 14.93 13.27 -7.66
C GLU A 106 14.98 11.84 -8.21
N THR A 107 16.08 11.50 -8.86
CA THR A 107 16.33 10.18 -9.46
C THR A 107 17.69 9.64 -9.06
N PHE A 108 17.85 8.31 -9.06
CA PHE A 108 19.01 7.62 -8.48
C PHE A 108 19.52 6.52 -9.40
N GLU A 109 20.83 6.28 -9.41
CA GLU A 109 21.43 5.22 -10.22
C GLU A 109 21.13 3.83 -9.64
N ASN A 110 20.96 3.74 -8.32
CA ASN A 110 20.71 2.48 -7.64
C ASN A 110 19.83 2.63 -6.40
N HIS A 111 19.30 1.49 -5.93
CA HIS A 111 18.35 1.45 -4.82
C HIS A 111 18.93 2.00 -3.51
N ASN A 112 20.22 1.77 -3.24
CA ASN A 112 20.88 2.27 -2.03
C ASN A 112 20.97 3.80 -2.00
N GLU A 113 21.17 4.45 -3.14
CA GLU A 113 21.15 5.91 -3.24
C GLU A 113 19.74 6.47 -3.01
N ARG A 114 18.72 5.83 -3.59
CA ARG A 114 17.33 6.16 -3.32
C ARG A 114 16.98 6.06 -1.83
N ILE A 115 17.40 4.98 -1.16
CA ILE A 115 17.21 4.81 0.30
C ILE A 115 17.87 5.95 1.08
N LYS A 116 19.13 6.25 0.79
CA LYS A 116 19.85 7.35 1.47
C LYS A 116 19.12 8.68 1.33
N HIS A 117 18.57 8.96 0.14
CA HIS A 117 17.76 10.15 -0.10
C HIS A 117 16.46 10.14 0.70
N LEU A 118 15.71 9.04 0.71
CA LEU A 118 14.46 8.92 1.46
C LEU A 118 14.68 9.13 2.97
N ILE A 119 15.77 8.59 3.52
CA ILE A 119 16.11 8.78 4.94
C ILE A 119 16.51 10.24 5.21
N LYS A 120 17.31 10.87 4.34
CA LYS A 120 17.88 12.20 4.60
C LYS A 120 16.95 13.37 4.28
N LYS A 121 16.13 13.25 3.23
CA LYS A 121 15.29 14.34 2.70
C LYS A 121 13.82 14.18 3.08
N HIS A 122 13.37 12.94 3.26
CA HIS A 122 11.98 12.60 3.59
C HIS A 122 11.86 11.96 4.99
N ASP A 123 12.94 11.96 5.78
CA ASP A 123 12.94 11.50 7.17
C ASP A 123 12.37 10.07 7.36
N TYR A 124 12.52 9.21 6.35
CA TYR A 124 12.13 7.82 6.47
C TYR A 124 12.95 7.14 7.58
N PRO A 125 12.31 6.33 8.47
CA PRO A 125 13.05 5.55 9.45
C PRO A 125 14.02 4.59 8.75
N SER A 126 15.20 4.39 9.35
CA SER A 126 16.20 3.47 8.79
C SER A 126 15.76 2.01 8.75
N PHE A 127 14.75 1.65 9.56
CA PHE A 127 14.11 0.33 9.59
C PHE A 127 12.86 0.24 8.70
N PHE A 128 12.56 1.28 7.91
CA PHE A 128 11.49 1.21 6.92
C PHE A 128 11.80 0.12 5.89
N ASP A 129 10.77 -0.58 5.42
CA ASP A 129 10.93 -1.60 4.39
C ASP A 129 10.99 -0.93 3.02
N PHE A 130 12.21 -0.64 2.55
CA PHE A 130 12.41 -0.02 1.24
C PHE A 130 12.27 -1.02 0.07
N ASP A 131 12.33 -2.32 0.37
CA ASP A 131 12.19 -3.40 -0.60
C ASP A 131 10.72 -3.69 -0.94
N MET A 132 9.77 -3.00 -0.28
CA MET A 132 8.33 -3.05 -0.58
C MET A 132 8.00 -2.80 -2.06
N ILE A 133 8.87 -2.12 -2.80
CA ILE A 133 8.73 -1.89 -4.24
C ILE A 133 8.89 -3.18 -5.06
N PHE A 134 9.59 -4.19 -4.52
CA PHE A 134 9.81 -5.48 -5.17
C PHE A 134 8.79 -6.53 -4.73
N SER A 135 8.41 -6.51 -3.45
CA SER A 135 7.58 -7.56 -2.84
C SER A 135 6.10 -7.21 -2.71
N GLY A 136 5.74 -5.92 -2.70
CA GLY A 136 4.42 -5.50 -2.20
C GLY A 136 4.30 -5.69 -0.68
N TYR A 137 3.07 -5.60 -0.15
CA TYR A 137 2.72 -5.85 1.25
C TYR A 137 1.81 -7.08 1.44
#